data_AF-A0AB73U3W1-F1
#
_entry.id   AF-A0AB73U3W1-F1
#
_cell.length_a   1.000
_cell.length_b   1.000
_cell.length_c   1.000
_cell.angle_alpha   90.00
_cell.angle_beta   90.00
_cell.angle_gamma   90.00
#
_symmetry.space_group_name_H-M   'P 1'
#
loop_
_entity.id
_entity.type
_entity.pdbx_description
1 polymer ?
#
loop_
_entity_poly.entity_id
_entity_poly.type
_entity_poly.pdbx_seq_one_letter_code
_entity_poly.pdbx_strand_id
1 'polypeptide(L)'
;MIPSISKKLAVAAGMAAAISLAGCSSVINQGGDTTCKEYLTQDEATQNEAVIKMLKDENQQDPSGLQSTAARNSALAYCKTLGNENSKIKEAPHL
;
A
#
# COMPACT_ATOMS: atom_id res chain seq x y z
N MET A 1 -28.30 -44.76 29.65
CA MET A 1 -29.04 -45.15 28.44
C MET A 1 -28.34 -44.50 27.25
N ILE A 2 -27.72 -45.32 26.41
CA ILE A 2 -26.90 -44.94 25.24
C ILE A 2 -27.85 -44.70 24.05
N PRO A 3 -27.67 -43.64 23.26
CA PRO A 3 -27.97 -43.69 21.83
C PRO A 3 -26.68 -43.77 21.02
N SER A 4 -26.63 -44.81 20.19
CA SER A 4 -25.58 -45.14 19.24
C SER A 4 -25.45 -44.11 18.13
N ILE A 5 -24.20 -43.68 17.91
CA ILE A 5 -23.44 -43.66 16.64
C ILE A 5 -24.29 -43.67 15.36
N SER A 6 -24.17 -42.63 14.52
CA SER A 6 -23.79 -42.74 13.09
C SER A 6 -24.20 -41.48 12.31
N LYS A 7 -23.25 -40.56 12.11
CA LYS A 7 -22.86 -40.09 10.77
C LYS A 7 -21.69 -39.12 10.89
N LYS A 8 -20.62 -39.56 10.24
CA LYS A 8 -19.40 -38.81 9.95
C LYS A 8 -19.73 -37.39 9.50
N LEU A 9 -18.98 -36.42 10.03
CA LEU A 9 -18.45 -35.24 9.34
C LEU A 9 -17.81 -34.34 10.41
N ALA A 10 -16.72 -34.83 11.01
CA ALA A 10 -15.75 -33.97 11.63
C ALA A 10 -14.81 -33.50 10.52
N VAL A 11 -15.12 -32.36 9.90
CA VAL A 11 -14.13 -31.52 9.24
C VAL A 11 -14.28 -30.14 9.85
N ALA A 12 -13.49 -29.92 10.91
CA ALA A 12 -13.10 -28.59 11.33
C ALA A 12 -12.30 -27.97 10.18
N ALA A 13 -12.98 -27.31 9.25
CA ALA A 13 -12.40 -26.29 8.42
C ALA A 13 -13.02 -24.98 8.93
N GLY A 14 -12.39 -24.40 9.95
CA GLY A 14 -12.63 -23.01 10.30
C GLY A 14 -12.45 -22.22 9.02
N MET A 15 -13.55 -21.64 8.54
CA MET A 15 -13.54 -20.79 7.37
C MET A 15 -12.60 -19.64 7.72
N ALA A 16 -11.40 -19.69 7.16
CA ALA A 16 -10.39 -18.67 7.34
C ALA A 16 -11.07 -17.34 7.05
N ALA A 17 -11.12 -16.48 8.06
CA ALA A 17 -11.38 -15.08 7.83
C ALA A 17 -10.35 -14.65 6.79
N ALA A 18 -10.77 -14.49 5.54
CA ALA A 18 -10.01 -13.75 4.55
C ALA A 18 -10.05 -12.30 5.01
N ILE A 19 -9.22 -11.99 6.01
CA ILE A 19 -8.80 -10.64 6.31
C ILE A 19 -8.13 -10.22 5.01
N SER A 20 -8.84 -9.41 4.23
CA SER A 20 -8.25 -8.68 3.13
C SER A 20 -7.16 -7.78 3.73
N LEU A 21 -5.93 -8.30 3.80
CA LEU A 21 -4.72 -7.50 3.99
C LEU A 21 -4.44 -6.58 2.77
N ALA A 22 -5.47 -6.27 1.97
CA ALA A 22 -5.39 -5.46 0.77
C ALA A 22 -5.10 -3.97 1.04
N GLY A 23 -4.77 -3.58 2.27
CA GLY A 23 -4.53 -2.19 2.65
C GLY A 23 -3.17 -1.85 3.25
N CYS A 24 -2.34 -2.82 3.67
CA CYS A 24 -1.16 -2.48 4.51
C CYS A 24 0.19 -2.96 3.98
N SER A 25 0.32 -3.46 2.74
CA SER A 25 1.62 -4.02 2.32
C SER A 25 2.00 -3.90 0.86
N SER A 26 1.09 -3.83 -0.11
CA SER A 26 1.53 -3.78 -1.51
C SER A 26 2.08 -2.39 -1.88
N VAL A 27 1.30 -1.33 -1.62
CA VAL A 27 1.69 0.05 -1.93
C VAL A 27 2.94 0.48 -1.16
N ILE A 28 2.97 0.24 0.15
CA ILE A 28 4.12 0.61 0.99
C ILE A 28 5.38 -0.13 0.55
N ASN A 29 5.32 -1.40 0.12
CA ASN A 29 6.53 -2.09 -0.36
C ASN A 29 6.98 -1.64 -1.75
N GLN A 30 6.08 -1.09 -2.57
CA GLN A 30 6.42 -0.56 -3.88
C GLN A 30 7.16 0.78 -3.79
N GLY A 31 6.88 1.60 -2.76
CA GLY A 31 7.52 2.91 -2.59
C GLY A 31 7.38 3.77 -3.85
N GLY A 32 8.50 4.11 -4.48
CA GLY A 32 8.51 4.90 -5.72
C GLY A 32 7.83 4.22 -6.92
N ASP A 33 7.70 2.89 -6.92
CA ASP A 33 7.05 2.14 -8.01
C ASP A 33 5.52 2.09 -7.90
N THR A 34 4.93 2.67 -6.85
CA THR A 34 3.47 2.79 -6.73
C THR A 34 2.89 3.56 -7.90
N THR A 35 1.84 3.02 -8.52
CA THR A 35 1.15 3.69 -9.61
C THR A 35 0.28 4.84 -9.10
N CYS A 36 0.06 5.86 -9.93
CA CYS A 36 -0.82 6.98 -9.61
C CYS A 36 -2.24 6.54 -9.29
N LYS A 37 -2.74 5.49 -9.94
CA LYS A 37 -4.03 4.87 -9.63
C LYS A 37 -4.07 4.37 -8.19
N GLU A 38 -3.08 3.57 -7.80
CA GLU A 38 -3.00 3.02 -6.45
C GLU A 38 -2.78 4.12 -5.42
N TYR A 39 -1.90 5.08 -5.71
CA TYR A 39 -1.54 6.16 -4.80
C TYR A 39 -2.71 7.10 -4.46
N LEU A 40 -3.50 7.47 -5.46
CA LEU A 40 -4.62 8.39 -5.30
C LEU A 40 -5.80 7.79 -4.52
N THR A 41 -5.88 6.46 -4.42
CA THR A 41 -6.91 5.78 -3.63
C THR A 41 -6.51 5.52 -2.19
N GLN A 42 -5.24 5.74 -1.82
CA GLN A 42 -4.77 5.58 -0.44
C GLN A 42 -5.11 6.78 0.44
N ASP A 43 -5.17 6.57 1.75
CA ASP A 43 -5.18 7.65 2.71
C ASP A 43 -3.83 8.35 2.82
N GLU A 44 -3.82 9.53 3.45
CA GLU A 44 -2.64 10.37 3.58
C GLU A 44 -1.45 9.68 4.30
N ALA A 45 -1.72 8.83 5.30
CA ALA A 45 -0.64 8.18 6.03
C ALA A 45 0.07 7.17 5.14
N THR A 46 -0.68 6.34 4.41
CA THR A 46 -0.09 5.39 3.45
C THR A 46 0.60 6.10 2.28
N GLN A 47 0.04 7.22 1.79
CA GLN A 47 0.73 8.05 0.79
C GLN A 47 2.08 8.56 1.30
N ASN A 48 2.13 8.98 2.57
CA ASN A 48 3.34 9.46 3.21
C ASN A 48 4.38 8.33 3.38
N GLU A 49 3.96 7.13 3.77
CA GLU A 49 4.87 5.98 3.86
C GLU A 49 5.47 5.58 2.50
N ALA A 50 4.67 5.60 1.43
CA ALA A 50 5.15 5.30 0.08
C ALA A 50 6.23 6.30 -0.38
N VAL A 51 6.04 7.61 -0.14
CA VAL A 51 7.05 8.61 -0.51
C VAL A 51 8.26 8.62 0.43
N ILE A 52 8.10 8.29 1.71
CA ILE A 52 9.24 8.11 2.63
C ILE A 52 10.11 6.95 2.13
N LYS A 53 9.48 5.84 1.77
CA LYS A 53 10.19 4.70 1.19
C LYS A 53 10.86 5.09 -0.13
N MET A 54 10.16 5.76 -1.04
CA MET A 54 10.73 6.27 -2.30
C MET A 54 12.01 7.07 -2.07
N LEU A 55 11.93 8.11 -1.24
CA LEU A 55 13.07 8.99 -0.93
C LEU A 55 14.22 8.22 -0.27
N LYS A 56 13.92 7.24 0.59
CA LYS A 56 14.90 6.39 1.26
C LYS A 56 15.58 5.41 0.30
N ASP A 57 14.83 4.81 -0.62
CA ASP A 57 15.36 3.91 -1.64
C ASP A 57 16.27 4.68 -2.62
N GLU A 58 15.96 5.95 -2.92
CA GLU A 58 16.78 6.81 -3.79
C GLU A 58 18.03 7.36 -3.09
N ASN A 59 17.90 7.87 -1.86
CA ASN A 59 18.97 8.63 -1.20
C ASN A 59 19.72 7.83 -0.11
N GLN A 60 19.31 6.59 0.18
CA GLN A 60 19.85 5.73 1.23
C GLN A 60 19.89 6.39 2.62
N GLN A 61 19.04 7.39 2.86
CA GLN A 61 18.94 8.18 4.09
C GLN A 61 17.47 8.44 4.42
N ASP A 62 17.17 8.64 5.71
CA ASP A 62 15.82 8.99 6.13
C ASP A 62 15.51 10.45 5.77
N PRO A 63 14.42 10.72 5.01
CA PRO A 63 14.07 12.07 4.60
C PRO A 63 13.59 12.89 5.79
N SER A 64 13.87 14.20 5.78
CA SER A 64 13.25 15.12 6.73
C SER A 64 11.72 15.19 6.50
N GLY A 65 10.95 15.54 7.54
CA GLY A 65 9.49 15.69 7.40
C GLY A 65 9.05 16.71 6.34
N LEU A 66 9.88 17.73 6.05
CA LEU A 66 9.63 18.68 4.97
C LEU A 66 9.79 18.03 3.59
N GLN A 67 10.86 17.24 3.40
CA GLN A 67 11.11 16.51 2.15
C GLN A 67 10.00 15.49 1.88
N SER A 68 9.56 14.73 2.88
CA SER A 68 8.45 13.76 2.70
C SER A 68 7.15 14.47 2.33
N THR A 69 6.84 15.59 2.98
CA THR A 69 5.63 16.39 2.67
C THR A 69 5.69 16.99 1.27
N ALA A 70 6.85 17.54 0.86
CA ALA A 70 7.04 18.08 -0.48
C ALA A 70 6.88 16.98 -1.53
N ALA A 71 7.56 15.85 -1.37
CA ALA A 71 7.45 14.70 -2.28
C ALA A 71 6.01 14.17 -2.37
N ARG A 72 5.28 14.08 -1.25
CA ARG A 72 3.86 13.71 -1.23
C ARG A 72 3.01 14.65 -2.07
N ASN A 73 3.17 15.95 -1.86
CA ASN A 73 2.42 16.95 -2.61
C ASN A 73 2.78 16.97 -4.09
N SER A 74 4.06 16.79 -4.43
CA SER A 74 4.51 16.64 -5.81
C SER A 74 3.93 15.40 -6.49
N ALA A 75 3.97 14.24 -5.82
CA ALA A 75 3.38 13.02 -6.33
C ALA A 75 1.87 13.16 -6.53
N LEU A 76 1.16 13.76 -5.57
CA LEU A 76 -0.28 14.05 -5.69
C LEU A 76 -0.57 14.98 -6.88
N ALA A 77 0.18 16.08 -7.02
CA ALA A 77 -0.01 17.03 -8.09
C ALA A 77 0.28 16.38 -9.45
N TYR A 78 1.40 15.67 -9.57
CA TYR A 78 1.79 14.92 -10.76
C TYR A 78 0.70 13.93 -11.15
N CYS A 79 0.26 13.06 -10.25
CA CYS A 79 -0.75 12.05 -10.54
C CYS A 79 -2.12 12.63 -10.91
N LYS A 80 -2.45 13.85 -10.46
CA LYS A 80 -3.71 14.52 -10.79
C LYS A 80 -3.66 15.32 -12.10
N THR A 81 -2.48 15.64 -12.62
CA THR A 81 -2.34 16.63 -13.70
C THR A 81 -1.52 16.17 -14.90
N LEU A 82 -0.39 15.50 -14.67
CA LEU A 82 0.58 15.12 -15.71
C LEU A 82 0.69 13.60 -15.88
N GLY A 83 0.56 12.87 -14.78
CA GLY A 83 0.58 11.41 -14.77
C GLY A 83 -0.70 10.81 -15.32
N ASN A 84 -0.60 9.56 -15.76
CA ASN A 84 -1.76 8.70 -16.05
C ASN A 84 -1.87 7.60 -14.98
N GLU A 85 -2.88 6.74 -15.08
CA GLU A 85 -3.16 5.71 -14.06
C GLU A 85 -1.97 4.76 -13.82
N ASN A 86 -1.11 4.54 -14.82
CA ASN A 86 0.06 3.66 -14.75
C ASN A 86 1.37 4.40 -14.48
N SER A 87 1.36 5.74 -14.46
CA SER A 87 2.53 6.53 -14.07
C SER A 87 2.92 6.18 -12.64
N LYS A 88 4.22 6.13 -12.36
CA LYS A 88 4.77 5.82 -11.05
C LYS A 88 5.07 7.10 -10.28
N ILE A 89 4.92 7.08 -8.96
CA ILE A 89 5.13 8.29 -8.16
C ILE A 89 6.59 8.78 -8.17
N LYS A 90 7.57 7.90 -8.42
CA LYS A 90 8.99 8.29 -8.63
C LYS A 90 9.26 9.05 -9.93
N GLU A 91 8.27 9.25 -10.77
CA GLU A 91 8.39 10.12 -11.95
C GLU A 91 7.99 11.57 -11.63
N ALA A 92 7.43 11.83 -10.44
CA ALA A 92 7.12 13.17 -9.99
C ALA A 92 8.42 13.99 -9.75
N PRO A 93 8.34 15.33 -9.65
CA PRO A 93 9.46 16.14 -9.20
C PRO A 93 9.62 16.08 -7.66
N HIS A 94 10.68 15.46 -7.14
CA HIS A 94 10.88 15.27 -5.69
C HIS A 94 12.34 15.36 -5.22
N LEU A 95 13.22 15.95 -6.03
CA LEU A 95 14.64 16.20 -5.72
C LEU A 95 14.96 17.71 -5.82
#